data_AF-A0A7X7BG01-F1
#
_entry.id   AF-A0A7X7BG01-F1
#
_cell.length_a   1.000
_cell.length_b   1.000
_cell.length_c   1.000
_cell.angle_alpha   90.00
_cell.angle_beta   90.00
_cell.angle_gamma   90.00
#
_symmetry.space_group_name_H-M   'P 1'
#
loop_
_entity.id
_entity.type
_entity.pdbx_description
1 polymer ?
#
loop_
_entity_poly.entity_id
_entity_poly.type
_entity_poly.pdbx_seq_one_letter_code
_entity_poly.pdbx_strand_id
1 'polypeptide(L)'
;MIIALLIFFIATVFLMWQGTMPIVYGLVLSAGSAAILLCLFIRNAHLSLKLQKAMKKYKAKWVGAVAIVSGLSTTLSRDSILLLNRRDELIIDGPYRSIVLPLESIERIGVLYGESIMHNSDRDLSAMLALGMMPNFSFIRAYLTRNPQAKRQRFILIKPFATSEEIERSDMIVLVEGSALSNLKTLLRRPEIASIAREVEKRHIRRGGKAGKRRKNEDPSEIKSAQQRRSPIQESIPRQDTGAHELWASGDMKLRGVDKNDSKSG
;
A
#
# COMPACT_ATOMS: atom_id res chain seq x y z
N MET A 1 3.62 14.04 15.75
CA MET A 1 4.07 13.44 17.03
C MET A 1 5.26 14.18 17.60
N ILE A 2 6.36 14.38 16.86
CA ILE A 2 7.54 15.13 17.35
C ILE A 2 7.17 16.56 17.81
N ILE A 3 6.42 17.31 16.99
CA ILE A 3 5.97 18.67 17.35
C ILE A 3 5.09 18.68 18.60
N ALA A 4 4.17 17.72 18.73
CA ALA A 4 3.30 17.62 19.90
C ALA A 4 4.09 17.30 21.18
N LEU A 5 5.09 16.42 21.10
CA LEU A 5 6.01 16.13 22.21
C LEU A 5 6.87 17.33 22.59
N LEU A 6 7.30 18.13 21.61
CA LEU A 6 8.06 19.35 21.85
C LEU A 6 7.19 20.42 22.53
N ILE A 7 5.96 20.63 22.06
CA ILE A 7 4.99 21.53 22.69
C ILE A 7 4.68 21.05 24.11
N PHE A 8 4.46 19.75 24.29
CA PHE A 8 4.24 19.17 25.61
C PHE A 8 5.42 19.45 26.54
N PHE A 9 6.66 19.18 26.11
CA PHE A 9 7.86 19.48 26.87
C PHE A 9 7.95 20.96 27.28
N ILE A 10 7.74 21.88 26.33
CA ILE A 10 7.77 23.33 26.59
C ILE A 10 6.67 23.73 27.59
N ALA A 11 5.46 23.19 27.42
CA ALA A 11 4.33 23.46 28.31
C ALA A 11 4.60 22.96 29.74
N THR A 12 5.18 21.77 29.90
CA THR A 12 5.54 21.22 31.22
C THR A 12 6.59 22.09 31.91
N VAL A 13 7.62 22.54 31.18
CA VAL A 13 8.64 23.45 31.72
C VAL A 13 8.04 24.79 32.13
N PHE A 14 7.13 25.33 31.33
CA PHE A 14 6.43 26.58 31.63
C PHE A 14 5.52 26.48 32.86
N LEU A 15 4.75 25.39 32.99
CA LEU A 15 3.90 25.10 34.14
C LEU A 15 4.70 24.92 35.44
N MET A 16 5.90 24.35 35.34
CA MET A 16 6.83 24.22 36.45
C MET A 16 7.42 25.58 36.83
N TRP A 17 7.76 26.43 35.86
CA TRP A 17 8.25 27.80 36.08
C TRP A 17 7.22 28.70 36.77
N GLN A 18 5.94 28.58 36.40
CA GLN A 18 4.85 29.33 37.03
C GLN A 18 4.47 28.81 38.43
N GLY A 19 5.06 27.71 38.91
CA GLY A 19 4.74 27.11 40.21
C GLY A 19 3.38 26.41 40.28
N THR A 20 2.64 26.35 39.17
CA THR A 20 1.35 25.67 39.05
C THR A 20 1.44 24.15 39.16
N MET A 21 2.62 23.57 38.88
CA MET A 21 2.85 22.13 38.92
C MET A 21 3.96 21.77 39.93
N PRO A 22 3.80 20.72 40.75
CA PRO A 22 4.85 20.27 41.65
C PRO A 22 6.13 19.88 40.89
N ILE A 23 7.27 20.33 41.39
CA ILE A 23 8.60 20.17 40.76
C ILE A 23 8.90 18.71 40.42
N VAL A 24 8.53 17.78 41.31
CA VAL A 24 8.76 16.34 41.13
C VAL A 24 8.04 15.83 39.87
N TYR A 25 6.76 16.16 39.69
CA TYR A 25 6.00 15.72 38.51
C TYR A 25 6.47 16.44 37.23
N GLY A 26 6.83 17.73 37.33
CA GLY A 26 7.38 18.50 36.21
C GLY A 26 8.71 17.91 35.69
N LEU A 27 9.60 17.49 36.60
CA LEU A 27 10.85 16.83 36.25
C LEU A 27 10.62 15.47 35.60
N VAL A 28 9.74 14.63 36.15
CA VAL A 28 9.46 13.30 35.58
C VAL A 28 8.89 13.40 34.16
N LEU A 29 7.93 14.31 33.93
CA LEU A 29 7.31 14.49 32.62
C LEU A 29 8.26 15.14 31.59
N SER A 30 9.08 16.10 32.02
CA SER A 30 10.06 16.73 31.14
C SER A 30 11.18 15.75 30.76
N ALA A 31 11.71 14.99 31.71
CA ALA A 31 12.70 13.95 31.45
C ALA A 31 12.14 12.84 30.54
N GLY A 32 10.92 12.36 30.79
CA GLY A 32 10.28 11.34 29.97
C GLY A 32 10.04 11.80 28.52
N SER A 33 9.53 13.02 28.33
CA SER A 33 9.32 13.57 26.98
C SER A 33 10.64 13.85 26.26
N ALA A 34 11.67 14.35 26.96
CA ALA A 34 13.01 14.52 26.40
C ALA A 34 13.63 13.18 25.98
N ALA A 35 13.50 12.13 26.78
CA ALA A 35 13.99 10.79 26.43
C ALA A 35 13.31 10.23 25.18
N ILE A 36 11.98 10.39 25.05
CA ILE A 36 11.24 9.97 23.86
C ILE A 36 11.70 10.78 22.63
N LEU A 37 11.85 12.09 22.76
CA LEU A 37 12.35 12.95 21.69
C LEU A 37 13.76 12.54 21.24
N LEU A 38 14.65 12.26 22.19
CA LEU A 38 16.02 11.81 21.92
C LEU A 38 16.02 10.45 21.20
N CYS A 39 15.20 9.49 21.64
CA CYS A 39 15.06 8.19 20.98
C CYS A 39 14.58 8.34 19.53
N LEU A 40 13.58 9.18 19.28
CA LEU A 40 13.09 9.48 17.93
C LEU A 40 14.17 10.16 17.08
N PHE A 41 14.94 11.08 17.66
CA PHE A 41 16.03 11.76 16.98
C PHE A 41 17.13 10.79 16.56
N ILE A 42 17.61 9.95 17.48
CA ILE A 42 18.64 8.93 17.21
C ILE A 42 18.16 7.99 16.10
N ARG A 43 16.91 7.50 16.19
CA ARG A 43 16.35 6.59 15.19
C ARG A 43 16.26 7.24 13.80
N ASN A 44 15.84 8.50 13.71
CA ASN A 44 15.81 9.23 12.44
C ASN A 44 17.22 9.53 11.91
N ALA A 45 18.17 9.84 12.79
CA ALA A 45 19.57 10.07 12.42
C ALA A 45 20.21 8.79 11.86
N HIS A 46 20.00 7.63 12.50
CA HIS A 46 20.46 6.34 11.98
C HIS A 46 19.89 6.04 10.59
N LEU A 47 18.59 6.29 10.38
CA LEU A 47 17.96 6.08 9.09
C LEU A 47 18.54 7.01 8.03
N SER A 48 18.71 8.30 8.36
CA SER A 48 19.36 9.29 7.48
C SER A 48 20.79 8.87 7.10
N LEU A 49 21.59 8.44 8.07
CA LEU A 49 22.96 7.97 7.83
C LEU A 49 22.96 6.71 6.95
N LYS A 50 22.03 5.77 7.16
CA LYS A 50 21.89 4.58 6.30
C LYS A 50 21.57 4.99 4.86
N LEU A 51 20.63 5.93 4.66
CA LEU A 51 20.29 6.44 3.34
C LEU A 51 21.45 7.20 2.69
N GLN A 52 22.20 8.01 3.43
CA GLN A 52 23.38 8.72 2.91
C GLN A 52 24.51 7.76 2.52
N LYS A 53 24.75 6.71 3.33
CA LYS A 53 25.71 5.66 2.98
C LYS A 53 25.29 4.93 1.70
N ALA A 54 24.01 4.58 1.58
CA ALA A 54 23.48 3.96 0.37
C ALA A 54 23.56 4.89 -0.85
N MET A 55 23.25 6.19 -0.68
CA MET A 55 23.37 7.21 -1.73
C MET A 55 24.80 7.33 -2.25
N LYS A 56 25.80 7.32 -1.35
CA LYS A 56 27.21 7.36 -1.72
C LYS A 56 27.66 6.07 -2.39
N LYS A 57 27.30 4.90 -1.84
CA LYS A 57 27.66 3.57 -2.36
C LYS A 57 27.20 3.40 -3.80
N TYR A 58 25.94 3.73 -4.07
CA TYR A 58 25.32 3.52 -5.38
C TYR A 58 25.33 4.78 -6.27
N LYS A 59 26.03 5.85 -5.88
CA LYS A 59 26.05 7.15 -6.60
C LYS A 59 24.64 7.63 -7.00
N ALA A 60 23.66 7.45 -6.12
CA ALA A 60 22.25 7.61 -6.45
C ALA A 60 21.83 9.08 -6.64
N LYS A 61 20.97 9.34 -7.63
CA LYS A 61 20.25 10.60 -7.87
C LYS A 61 19.14 10.82 -6.84
N TRP A 62 18.52 9.74 -6.37
CA TRP A 62 17.43 9.77 -5.39
C TRP A 62 17.47 8.51 -4.53
N VAL A 63 17.05 8.64 -3.25
CA VAL A 63 16.97 7.55 -2.28
C VAL A 63 15.72 7.72 -1.43
N GLY A 64 15.03 6.63 -1.14
CA GLY A 64 13.90 6.60 -0.21
C GLY A 64 13.79 5.28 0.54
N ALA A 65 13.36 5.35 1.79
CA ALA A 65 13.06 4.15 2.57
C ALA A 65 11.72 3.54 2.12
N VAL A 66 11.71 2.23 1.87
CA VAL A 66 10.53 1.50 1.43
C VAL A 66 10.42 0.15 2.14
N ALA A 67 9.22 -0.38 2.24
CA ALA A 67 8.99 -1.75 2.68
C ALA A 67 8.52 -2.59 1.50
N ILE A 68 9.04 -3.79 1.32
CA ILE A 68 8.55 -4.74 0.32
C ILE A 68 7.31 -5.41 0.89
N VAL A 69 6.20 -5.40 0.15
CA VAL A 69 4.93 -6.02 0.58
C VAL A 69 4.64 -7.30 -0.19
N SER A 70 4.94 -7.29 -1.48
CA SER A 70 4.75 -8.43 -2.38
C SER A 70 5.64 -8.23 -3.59
N GLY A 71 5.83 -9.30 -4.36
CA GLY A 71 6.41 -9.16 -5.69
C GLY A 71 7.87 -9.53 -5.83
N LEU A 72 8.47 -10.01 -4.75
CA LEU A 72 9.82 -10.56 -4.71
C LEU A 72 9.72 -11.84 -3.87
N SER A 73 10.50 -12.87 -4.18
CA SER A 73 10.51 -14.13 -3.40
C SER A 73 10.91 -13.95 -1.92
N THR A 74 11.17 -12.71 -1.51
CA THR A 74 11.50 -12.29 -0.15
C THR A 74 10.26 -11.84 0.61
N THR A 75 10.19 -12.28 1.87
CA THR A 75 9.17 -11.91 2.85
C THR A 75 9.12 -10.42 3.11
N LEU A 76 7.99 -9.93 3.62
CA LEU A 76 7.76 -8.52 3.98
C LEU A 76 8.92 -7.94 4.79
N SER A 77 9.81 -7.20 4.14
CA SER A 77 10.94 -6.55 4.81
C SER A 77 10.66 -5.07 4.94
N ARG A 78 10.69 -4.57 6.18
CA ARG A 78 10.49 -3.15 6.51
C ARG A 78 11.74 -2.29 6.29
N ASP A 79 12.89 -2.91 6.09
CA ASP A 79 14.19 -2.23 6.10
C ASP A 79 14.83 -2.13 4.71
N SER A 80 14.00 -2.02 3.68
CA SER A 80 14.46 -1.90 2.30
C SER A 80 14.64 -0.44 1.87
N ILE A 81 15.50 -0.23 0.89
CA ILE A 81 15.77 1.11 0.34
C ILE A 81 15.55 1.05 -1.17
N LEU A 82 14.80 2.02 -1.68
CA LEU A 82 14.63 2.26 -3.11
C LEU A 82 15.59 3.37 -3.53
N LEU A 83 16.40 3.12 -4.55
CA LEU A 83 17.36 4.08 -5.09
C LEU A 83 17.17 4.23 -6.59
N LEU A 84 17.42 5.43 -7.09
CA LEU A 84 17.59 5.69 -8.52
C LEU A 84 19.05 6.09 -8.77
N ASN A 85 19.77 5.29 -9.54
CA ASN A 85 21.17 5.54 -9.90
C ASN A 85 21.30 6.64 -10.97
N ARG A 86 22.52 7.15 -11.19
CA ARG A 86 22.84 8.06 -12.32
C ARG A 86 22.71 7.40 -13.69
N ARG A 87 22.81 6.07 -13.74
CA ARG A 87 22.64 5.23 -14.94
C ARG A 87 21.18 4.89 -15.24
N ASP A 88 20.24 5.54 -14.55
CA ASP A 88 18.81 5.29 -14.71
C ASP A 88 18.45 3.81 -14.46
N GLU A 89 19.00 3.29 -13.37
CA GLU A 89 18.69 1.98 -12.81
C GLU A 89 17.97 2.20 -11.47
N LEU A 90 16.84 1.52 -11.30
CA LEU A 90 16.09 1.46 -10.06
C LEU A 90 16.61 0.28 -9.23
N ILE A 91 17.18 0.57 -8.07
CA ILE A 91 17.78 -0.43 -7.19
C ILE A 91 16.90 -0.58 -5.95
N ILE A 92 16.51 -1.81 -5.65
CA ILE A 92 15.83 -2.20 -4.43
C ILE A 92 16.85 -2.92 -3.55
N ASP A 93 17.39 -2.21 -2.56
CA ASP A 93 18.39 -2.73 -1.61
C ASP A 93 17.65 -3.28 -0.38
N GLY A 94 17.44 -4.60 -0.36
CA GLY A 94 16.86 -5.33 0.77
C GLY A 94 17.94 -5.89 1.71
N PRO A 95 17.56 -6.40 2.89
CA PRO A 95 18.54 -6.95 3.86
C PRO A 95 19.26 -8.21 3.37
N TYR A 96 18.63 -9.00 2.50
CA TYR A 96 19.17 -10.28 2.01
C TYR A 96 19.64 -10.22 0.57
N ARG A 97 19.00 -9.38 -0.25
CA ARG A 97 19.27 -9.28 -1.68
C ARG A 97 19.03 -7.85 -2.14
N SER A 98 19.94 -7.37 -2.99
CA SER A 98 19.75 -6.16 -3.78
C SER A 98 19.32 -6.54 -5.19
N ILE A 99 18.32 -5.85 -5.72
CA ILE A 99 17.78 -6.08 -7.05
C ILE A 99 17.97 -4.81 -7.86
N VAL A 100 18.52 -4.95 -9.07
CA VAL A 100 18.79 -3.84 -9.98
C VAL A 100 17.87 -3.99 -11.18
N LEU A 101 17.04 -2.98 -11.42
CA LEU A 101 16.10 -2.91 -12.52
C LEU A 101 16.43 -1.68 -13.37
N PRO A 102 17.03 -1.86 -14.56
CA PRO A 102 17.15 -0.77 -15.53
C PRO A 102 15.78 -0.14 -15.80
N LEU A 103 15.67 1.19 -15.95
CA LEU A 103 14.37 1.81 -16.25
C LEU A 103 13.78 1.31 -17.57
N GLU A 104 14.63 0.91 -18.52
CA GLU A 104 14.23 0.31 -19.79
C GLU A 104 13.53 -1.04 -19.63
N SER A 105 13.83 -1.79 -18.55
CA SER A 105 13.17 -3.06 -18.25
C SER A 105 11.89 -2.89 -17.44
N ILE A 106 11.45 -1.66 -17.18
CA ILE A 106 10.22 -1.34 -16.46
C ILE A 106 9.17 -0.84 -17.45
N GLU A 107 8.07 -1.58 -17.57
CA GLU A 107 6.95 -1.19 -18.42
C GLU A 107 6.17 -0.02 -17.80
N ARG A 108 5.91 -0.11 -16.48
CA ARG A 108 5.11 0.91 -15.80
C ARG A 108 5.38 0.99 -14.31
N ILE A 109 5.34 2.21 -13.77
CA ILE A 109 5.34 2.46 -12.33
C ILE A 109 3.98 3.04 -11.91
N GLY A 110 3.24 2.32 -11.09
CA GLY A 110 2.01 2.82 -10.48
C GLY A 110 2.25 3.36 -9.08
N VAL A 111 1.64 4.49 -8.73
CA VAL A 111 1.63 5.00 -7.36
C VAL A 111 0.20 5.19 -6.88
N LEU A 112 -0.15 4.51 -5.79
CA LEU A 112 -1.49 4.49 -5.23
C LEU A 112 -1.45 4.78 -3.73
N TYR A 113 -2.54 5.27 -3.16
CA TYR A 113 -2.71 5.24 -1.70
C TYR A 113 -3.29 3.89 -1.26
N GLY A 114 -2.89 3.41 -0.08
CA GLY A 114 -3.47 2.18 0.49
C GLY A 114 -4.98 2.25 0.64
N GLU A 115 -5.53 3.43 0.94
CA GLU A 115 -6.96 3.69 0.98
C GLU A 115 -7.62 3.44 -0.40
N SER A 116 -7.01 3.91 -1.49
CA SER A 116 -7.50 3.66 -2.86
C SER A 116 -7.51 2.18 -3.22
N ILE A 117 -6.48 1.43 -2.78
CA ILE A 117 -6.40 -0.02 -2.99
C ILE A 117 -7.56 -0.75 -2.31
N MET A 118 -7.99 -0.29 -1.13
CA MET A 118 -9.12 -0.91 -0.41
C MET A 118 -10.48 -0.64 -1.06
N HIS A 119 -10.68 0.54 -1.66
CA HIS A 119 -12.01 1.01 -2.08
C HIS A 119 -12.34 0.71 -3.54
N ASN A 120 -11.34 0.73 -4.41
CA ASN A 120 -11.54 0.50 -5.84
C ASN A 120 -11.42 -0.99 -6.16
N SER A 121 -12.03 -1.47 -7.24
CA SER A 121 -11.82 -2.84 -7.72
C SER A 121 -10.44 -2.99 -8.38
N ASP A 122 -9.95 -4.22 -8.48
CA ASP A 122 -8.66 -4.51 -9.12
C ASP A 122 -8.65 -4.06 -10.59
N ARG A 123 -9.81 -4.18 -11.28
CA ARG A 123 -10.02 -3.69 -12.65
C ARG A 123 -9.95 -2.17 -12.74
N ASP A 124 -10.59 -1.45 -11.81
CA ASP A 124 -10.55 0.02 -11.80
C ASP A 124 -9.13 0.53 -11.54
N LEU A 125 -8.43 -0.10 -10.60
CA LEU A 125 -7.03 0.24 -10.30
C LEU A 125 -6.13 -0.01 -11.50
N SER A 126 -6.34 -1.11 -12.22
CA SER A 126 -5.57 -1.42 -13.42
C SER A 126 -5.80 -0.41 -14.54
N ALA A 127 -7.05 0.03 -14.73
CA ALA A 127 -7.40 1.05 -15.71
C ALA A 127 -6.82 2.42 -15.32
N MET A 128 -6.92 2.82 -14.05
CA MET A 128 -6.37 4.10 -13.56
C MET A 128 -4.85 4.19 -13.69
N LEU A 129 -4.15 3.08 -13.44
CA LEU A 129 -2.71 2.98 -13.62
C LEU A 129 -2.30 2.64 -15.05
N ALA A 130 -3.27 2.29 -15.91
CA ALA A 130 -3.09 1.79 -17.26
C ALA A 130 -2.01 0.69 -17.33
N LEU A 131 -2.13 -0.32 -16.45
CA LEU A 131 -1.17 -1.43 -16.32
C LEU A 131 -1.23 -2.43 -17.49
N GLY A 132 -2.25 -2.37 -18.35
CA GLY A 132 -2.43 -3.32 -19.46
C GLY A 132 -2.71 -4.77 -19.02
N MET A 133 -2.83 -5.04 -17.72
CA MET A 133 -3.15 -6.34 -17.12
C MET A 133 -4.00 -6.14 -15.87
N MET A 134 -4.69 -7.19 -15.39
CA MET A 134 -5.45 -7.12 -14.14
C MET A 134 -4.61 -7.68 -12.98
N PRO A 135 -4.01 -6.82 -12.12
CA PRO A 135 -3.24 -7.29 -10.97
C PRO A 135 -4.15 -7.85 -9.88
N ASN A 136 -3.67 -8.86 -9.15
CA ASN A 136 -4.36 -9.40 -7.98
C ASN A 136 -3.90 -8.67 -6.71
N PHE A 137 -4.74 -7.80 -6.15
CA PHE A 137 -4.43 -7.04 -4.94
C PHE A 137 -4.87 -7.71 -3.63
N SER A 138 -5.36 -8.96 -3.67
CA SER A 138 -5.87 -9.67 -2.49
C SER A 138 -4.90 -9.67 -1.29
N PHE A 139 -3.63 -10.02 -1.53
CA PHE A 139 -2.58 -10.02 -0.50
C PHE A 139 -2.35 -8.62 0.10
N ILE A 140 -2.39 -7.59 -0.72
CA ILE A 140 -2.19 -6.20 -0.29
C ILE A 140 -3.39 -5.71 0.51
N ARG A 141 -4.62 -6.07 0.11
CA ARG A 141 -5.83 -5.80 0.90
C ARG A 141 -5.81 -6.51 2.25
N ALA A 142 -5.35 -7.77 2.30
CA ALA A 142 -5.16 -8.49 3.54
C ALA A 142 -4.12 -7.81 4.44
N TYR A 143 -3.00 -7.35 3.87
CA TYR A 143 -1.98 -6.58 4.57
C TYR A 143 -2.54 -5.25 5.14
N LEU A 144 -3.31 -4.51 4.34
CA LEU A 144 -3.94 -3.24 4.73
C LEU A 144 -5.02 -3.41 5.80
N THR A 145 -5.66 -4.58 5.84
CA THR A 145 -6.61 -4.94 6.90
C THR A 145 -5.89 -5.16 8.22
N ARG A 146 -4.73 -5.84 8.20
CA ARG A 146 -3.89 -6.06 9.40
C ARG A 146 -3.12 -4.81 9.84
N ASN A 147 -2.80 -3.91 8.91
CA ASN A 147 -2.00 -2.70 9.15
C ASN A 147 -2.79 -1.44 8.74
N PRO A 148 -3.74 -0.97 9.58
CA PRO A 148 -4.59 0.16 9.22
C PRO A 148 -3.82 1.47 9.01
N GLN A 149 -2.64 1.62 9.62
CA GLN A 149 -1.78 2.79 9.41
C GLN A 149 -1.25 2.87 7.96
N ALA A 150 -1.05 1.73 7.30
CA ALA A 150 -0.56 1.69 5.92
C ALA A 150 -1.58 2.21 4.90
N LYS A 151 -2.87 2.32 5.26
CA LYS A 151 -3.91 2.93 4.40
C LYS A 151 -3.58 4.38 4.02
N ARG A 152 -2.84 5.10 4.87
CA ARG A 152 -2.42 6.49 4.62
C ARG A 152 -1.11 6.60 3.84
N GLN A 153 -0.40 5.49 3.66
CA GLN A 153 0.87 5.44 2.96
C GLN A 153 0.66 5.25 1.46
N ARG A 154 1.65 5.66 0.66
CA ARG A 154 1.69 5.37 -0.77
C ARG A 154 2.29 3.99 -1.00
N PHE A 155 1.71 3.29 -1.96
CA PHE A 155 2.18 2.04 -2.51
C PHE A 155 2.78 2.34 -3.88
N ILE A 156 3.96 1.79 -4.13
CA ILE A 156 4.66 1.87 -5.40
C ILE A 156 4.57 0.49 -6.03
N LEU A 157 4.06 0.44 -7.25
CA LEU A 157 3.85 -0.75 -8.03
C LEU A 157 4.79 -0.67 -9.22
N ILE A 158 5.66 -1.65 -9.38
CA ILE A 158 6.62 -1.68 -10.50
C ILE A 158 6.28 -2.91 -11.33
N LYS A 159 5.85 -2.67 -12.56
CA LYS A 159 5.61 -3.70 -13.56
C LYS A 159 6.85 -3.82 -14.46
N PRO A 160 7.65 -4.89 -14.33
CA PRO A 160 8.75 -5.14 -15.25
C PRO A 160 8.22 -5.61 -16.62
N PHE A 161 8.98 -5.38 -17.69
CA PHE A 161 8.79 -6.09 -18.96
C PHE A 161 9.07 -7.58 -18.72
N ALA A 162 8.28 -8.45 -19.37
CA ALA A 162 8.21 -9.90 -19.13
C ALA A 162 9.45 -10.72 -19.54
N THR A 163 10.66 -10.23 -19.26
CA THR A 163 11.92 -10.83 -19.72
C THR A 163 12.93 -10.92 -18.58
N SER A 164 12.71 -11.85 -17.65
CA SER A 164 13.78 -12.55 -16.91
C SER A 164 13.23 -13.70 -16.07
N GLU A 165 13.84 -14.87 -16.21
CA GLU A 165 13.61 -16.07 -15.40
C GLU A 165 13.81 -15.81 -13.87
N GLU A 166 14.47 -14.72 -13.48
CA GLU A 166 14.61 -14.35 -12.06
C GLU A 166 13.41 -13.58 -11.47
N ILE A 167 12.46 -13.11 -12.29
CA ILE A 167 11.24 -12.37 -11.89
C ILE A 167 10.05 -13.33 -11.64
N GLU A 168 10.31 -14.64 -11.70
CA GLU A 168 9.37 -15.76 -11.88
C GLU A 168 8.31 -16.04 -10.80
N ARG A 169 8.08 -15.17 -9.80
CA ARG A 169 6.99 -15.44 -8.84
C ARG A 169 6.01 -14.30 -8.62
N SER A 170 6.12 -13.25 -9.41
CA SER A 170 5.20 -12.13 -9.26
C SER A 170 5.29 -11.14 -10.39
N ASP A 171 4.19 -11.03 -11.12
CA ASP A 171 3.99 -10.12 -12.24
C ASP A 171 4.19 -8.64 -11.91
N MET A 172 4.34 -8.28 -10.62
CA MET A 172 4.50 -6.90 -10.16
C MET A 172 5.17 -6.81 -8.79
N ILE A 173 6.14 -5.90 -8.67
CA ILE A 173 6.78 -5.58 -7.39
C ILE A 173 5.96 -4.51 -6.68
N VAL A 174 5.56 -4.78 -5.43
CA VAL A 174 4.77 -3.84 -4.63
C VAL A 174 5.53 -3.43 -3.38
N LEU A 175 5.82 -2.14 -3.32
CA LEU A 175 6.53 -1.49 -2.23
C LEU A 175 5.59 -0.51 -1.50
N VAL A 176 5.88 -0.24 -0.24
CA VAL A 176 5.20 0.78 0.58
C VAL A 176 6.20 1.85 0.97
N GLU A 177 5.79 3.10 0.81
CA GLU A 177 6.54 4.28 1.22
C GLU A 177 6.74 4.26 2.75
N GLY A 178 8.00 4.24 3.20
CA GLY A 178 8.34 4.34 4.62
C GLY A 178 7.96 5.71 5.18
N SER A 179 7.61 5.79 6.46
CA SER A 179 7.15 7.03 7.09
C SER A 179 8.24 8.09 7.31
N ALA A 180 9.51 7.72 7.14
CA ALA A 180 10.66 8.57 7.37
C ALA A 180 11.47 8.73 6.08
N LEU A 181 11.73 9.98 5.69
CA LEU A 181 12.73 10.36 4.66
C LEU A 181 12.46 9.90 3.22
N SER A 182 11.30 9.36 2.91
CA SER A 182 10.86 9.14 1.53
C SER A 182 10.18 10.40 0.99
N ASN A 183 10.77 10.98 -0.07
CA ASN A 183 10.07 12.00 -0.84
C ASN A 183 9.74 11.40 -2.20
N LEU A 184 8.74 10.52 -2.26
CA LEU A 184 8.36 9.88 -3.51
C LEU A 184 7.95 10.90 -4.57
N LYS A 185 7.39 12.06 -4.16
CA LYS A 185 7.08 13.15 -5.08
C LYS A 185 8.29 13.67 -5.85
N THR A 186 9.48 13.70 -5.24
CA THR A 186 10.69 14.13 -5.97
C THR A 186 11.20 13.06 -6.92
N LEU A 187 10.96 11.77 -6.64
CA LEU A 187 11.24 10.71 -7.61
C LEU A 187 10.30 10.83 -8.82
N LEU A 188 8.99 10.98 -8.58
CA LEU A 188 7.98 11.06 -9.63
C LEU A 188 8.08 12.30 -10.52
N ARG A 189 8.69 13.39 -10.03
CA ARG A 189 8.94 14.61 -10.81
C ARG A 189 10.11 14.50 -11.77
N ARG A 190 10.96 13.47 -11.63
CA ARG A 190 12.11 13.29 -12.52
C ARG A 190 11.62 12.85 -13.90
N PRO A 191 12.13 13.43 -15.00
CA PRO A 191 11.62 13.16 -16.34
C PRO A 191 11.76 11.68 -16.73
N GLU A 192 12.82 11.01 -16.26
CA GLU A 192 13.08 9.60 -16.56
C GLU A 192 12.02 8.68 -15.92
N ILE A 193 11.46 9.09 -14.77
CA ILE A 193 10.42 8.33 -14.06
C ILE A 193 9.02 8.79 -14.50
N ALA A 194 8.80 10.09 -14.72
CA ALA A 194 7.51 10.65 -15.06
C ALA A 194 6.93 10.10 -16.38
N SER A 195 7.80 9.68 -17.31
CA SER A 195 7.40 9.06 -18.58
C SER A 195 6.74 7.69 -18.39
N ILE A 196 7.19 6.92 -17.39
CA ILE A 196 6.72 5.56 -17.09
C ILE A 196 5.80 5.49 -15.86
N ALA A 197 5.73 6.57 -15.07
CA ALA A 197 4.99 6.60 -13.82
C ALA A 197 3.58 7.18 -13.96
N ARG A 198 2.62 6.57 -13.25
CA ARG A 198 1.25 7.07 -13.09
C ARG A 198 0.89 7.11 -11.62
N GLU A 199 0.59 8.32 -11.11
CA GLU A 199 0.10 8.52 -9.75
C GLU A 199 -1.43 8.66 -9.77
N VAL A 200 -2.11 7.86 -8.94
CA VAL A 200 -3.52 8.06 -8.65
C VAL A 200 -3.62 8.94 -7.41
N GLU A 201 -4.03 10.18 -7.64
CA GLU A 201 -4.27 11.10 -6.54
C GLU A 201 -5.28 10.50 -5.56
N LYS A 202 -5.08 10.83 -4.28
CA LYS A 202 -6.07 10.55 -3.24
C LYS A 202 -7.32 11.35 -3.58
N ARG A 203 -8.24 10.77 -4.35
CA ARG A 203 -9.57 11.35 -4.51
C ARG A 203 -10.08 11.58 -3.10
N HIS A 204 -10.36 12.83 -2.76
CA HIS A 204 -11.28 13.10 -1.67
C HIS A 204 -12.53 12.33 -2.03
N ILE A 205 -12.77 11.25 -1.29
CA ILE A 205 -14.06 10.59 -1.25
C ILE A 205 -15.02 11.72 -0.87
N ARG A 206 -15.60 12.37 -1.87
CA ARG A 206 -16.83 13.13 -1.68
C ARG A 206 -17.78 12.05 -1.20
N ARG A 207 -17.90 11.93 0.13
CA ARG A 207 -19.00 11.26 0.79
C ARG A 207 -20.22 11.62 -0.01
N GLY A 208 -20.87 10.63 -0.60
CA GLY A 208 -22.04 10.80 -1.45
C GLY A 208 -22.94 11.83 -0.81
N GLY A 209 -22.90 13.04 -1.37
CA GLY A 209 -23.85 14.07 -1.05
C GLY A 209 -25.20 13.45 -1.31
N LYS A 210 -26.04 13.49 -0.29
CA LYS A 210 -27.44 13.10 -0.32
C LYS A 210 -28.02 13.34 -1.72
N ALA A 211 -28.70 12.32 -2.23
CA ALA A 211 -29.66 12.43 -3.31
C ALA A 211 -30.42 13.77 -3.19
N GLY A 212 -30.07 14.72 -4.05
CA GLY A 212 -30.57 16.07 -4.05
C GLY A 212 -31.22 16.35 -5.39
N LYS A 213 -32.51 16.03 -5.46
CA LYS A 213 -33.56 16.68 -6.27
C LYS A 213 -33.14 17.29 -7.63
N ARG A 214 -33.62 16.63 -8.69
CA ARG A 214 -34.20 17.22 -9.91
C ARG A 214 -33.94 18.71 -10.16
N ARG A 215 -33.25 19.00 -11.26
CA ARG A 215 -33.76 19.97 -12.23
C ARG A 215 -34.03 19.21 -13.53
N LYS A 216 -35.31 18.85 -13.72
CA LYS A 216 -35.90 18.61 -15.03
C LYS A 216 -35.82 19.95 -15.77
N ASN A 217 -35.03 20.01 -16.84
CA ASN A 217 -35.26 20.87 -17.99
C ASN A 217 -34.85 20.01 -19.19
N GLU A 218 -35.69 19.03 -19.50
CA GLU A 218 -35.64 18.28 -20.75
C GLU A 218 -37.02 18.44 -21.38
N ASP A 219 -37.00 18.89 -22.64
CA ASP A 219 -38.16 19.25 -23.44
C ASP A 219 -39.10 18.04 -23.61
N PRO A 220 -40.43 18.21 -23.47
CA PRO A 220 -41.40 17.10 -23.59
C PRO A 220 -41.56 16.51 -25.00
N SER A 221 -40.80 16.99 -26.00
CA SER A 221 -40.95 16.63 -27.41
C SER A 221 -40.06 15.49 -27.90
N GLU A 222 -39.00 15.11 -27.17
CA GLU A 222 -38.08 14.05 -27.63
C GLU A 222 -38.42 12.63 -27.15
N ILE A 223 -39.26 12.49 -26.12
CA ILE A 223 -39.60 11.18 -25.54
C ILE A 223 -40.58 10.39 -26.43
N LYS A 224 -41.33 11.06 -27.30
CA LYS A 224 -42.30 10.39 -28.21
C LYS A 224 -41.67 9.78 -29.46
N SER A 225 -40.42 10.13 -29.79
CA SER A 225 -39.75 9.67 -31.03
C SER A 225 -38.91 8.40 -30.82
N ALA A 226 -38.52 8.08 -29.59
CA ALA A 226 -37.72 6.89 -29.27
C ALA A 226 -38.55 5.67 -28.82
N GLN A 227 -39.81 5.88 -28.45
CA GLN A 227 -40.69 4.82 -27.92
C GLN A 227 -41.45 4.04 -29.02
N GLN A 228 -41.31 4.44 -30.28
CA GLN A 228 -42.01 3.82 -31.42
C GLN A 228 -41.12 2.94 -32.32
N ARG A 229 -39.91 2.59 -31.87
CA ARG A 229 -38.94 1.73 -32.61
C ARG A 229 -38.45 0.48 -31.86
N ARG A 230 -39.23 -0.05 -30.91
CA ARG A 230 -38.93 -1.36 -30.30
C ARG A 230 -40.15 -2.27 -30.40
N SER A 231 -40.33 -2.88 -31.57
CA SER A 231 -41.05 -4.14 -31.70
C SER A 231 -40.20 -5.26 -31.09
N PRO A 232 -40.76 -6.16 -30.26
CA PRO A 232 -40.01 -7.26 -29.67
C PRO A 232 -39.85 -8.37 -30.71
N ILE A 233 -38.61 -8.65 -31.11
CA ILE A 233 -38.28 -9.91 -31.78
C ILE A 233 -38.16 -10.97 -30.69
N GLN A 234 -39.10 -11.91 -30.74
CA GLN A 234 -39.19 -13.09 -29.93
C GLN A 234 -38.31 -14.16 -30.59
N GLU A 235 -37.12 -14.43 -30.03
CA GLU A 235 -36.28 -15.55 -30.45
C GLU A 235 -36.10 -16.51 -29.27
N SER A 236 -36.72 -17.67 -29.45
CA SER A 236 -36.73 -18.84 -28.59
C SER A 236 -35.50 -19.71 -28.85
N ILE A 237 -34.63 -19.91 -27.86
CA ILE A 237 -33.62 -20.98 -27.85
C ILE A 237 -33.56 -21.58 -26.42
N PRO A 238 -33.43 -22.92 -26.27
CA PRO A 238 -34.05 -23.69 -25.19
C PRO A 238 -33.21 -23.84 -23.92
N ARG A 239 -33.92 -24.16 -22.83
CA ARG A 239 -33.36 -24.69 -21.58
C ARG A 239 -32.69 -26.04 -21.82
N GLN A 240 -31.43 -26.16 -21.41
CA GLN A 240 -30.81 -27.44 -21.05
C GLN A 240 -30.50 -27.42 -19.56
N ASP A 241 -31.29 -28.21 -18.81
CA ASP A 241 -30.88 -28.77 -17.52
C ASP A 241 -29.80 -29.82 -17.76
N THR A 242 -28.74 -29.82 -16.95
CA THR A 242 -28.25 -31.00 -16.21
C THR A 242 -26.99 -30.68 -15.42
N GLY A 243 -26.96 -31.12 -14.16
CA GLY A 243 -25.71 -31.52 -13.50
C GLY A 243 -25.23 -30.65 -12.34
N ALA A 244 -25.84 -30.83 -11.18
CA ALA A 244 -25.28 -30.45 -9.89
C ALA A 244 -23.88 -31.07 -9.66
N HIS A 245 -22.97 -30.30 -9.08
CA HIS A 245 -21.92 -30.82 -8.21
C HIS A 245 -21.67 -29.82 -7.08
N GLU A 246 -22.52 -29.91 -6.05
CA GLU A 246 -22.18 -29.55 -4.68
C GLU A 246 -21.12 -30.55 -4.17
N LEU A 247 -19.92 -30.06 -3.92
CA LEU A 247 -18.81 -30.60 -3.11
C LEU A 247 -17.94 -29.33 -3.05
N TRP A 248 -17.78 -28.57 -1.97
CA TRP A 248 -17.18 -28.91 -0.69
C TRP A 248 -17.79 -28.00 0.38
N ALA A 249 -18.80 -28.51 1.09
CA ALA A 249 -19.23 -27.96 2.37
C ALA A 249 -19.70 -29.11 3.26
N SER A 250 -19.20 -29.10 4.49
CA SER A 250 -19.55 -29.94 5.64
C SER A 250 -18.92 -31.33 5.73
N GLY A 251 -18.16 -31.50 6.82
CA GLY A 251 -17.59 -32.76 7.28
C GLY A 251 -16.83 -32.56 8.58
N ASP A 252 -17.57 -32.24 9.65
CA ASP A 252 -17.13 -32.38 11.04
C ASP A 252 -16.44 -33.74 11.23
N MET A 253 -15.20 -33.74 11.73
CA MET A 253 -14.61 -34.93 12.33
C MET A 253 -14.08 -34.59 13.72
N LYS A 254 -14.97 -34.82 14.70
CA LYS A 254 -14.60 -35.04 16.11
C LYS A 254 -13.69 -36.27 16.17
N LEU A 255 -12.49 -36.13 16.70
CA LEU A 255 -11.78 -37.24 17.33
C LEU A 255 -11.57 -36.89 18.81
N ARG A 256 -12.46 -37.44 19.64
CA ARG A 256 -12.32 -37.52 21.09
C ARG A 256 -12.03 -38.99 21.42
N GLY A 257 -11.13 -39.20 22.37
CA GLY A 257 -10.35 -40.41 22.56
C GLY A 257 -11.10 -41.69 22.93
N VAL A 258 -10.32 -42.78 22.89
CA VAL A 258 -10.54 -44.00 23.65
C VAL A 258 -9.24 -44.33 24.36
N ASP A 259 -9.34 -44.45 25.68
CA ASP A 259 -8.31 -44.82 26.64
C ASP A 259 -8.00 -46.33 26.63
N LYS A 260 -6.76 -46.64 27.02
CA LYS A 260 -6.25 -47.80 27.78
C LYS A 260 -6.43 -49.23 27.23
N ASN A 261 -5.31 -49.94 27.08
CA ASN A 261 -4.90 -50.90 28.13
C ASN A 261 -3.45 -51.38 28.02
N ASP A 262 -2.90 -51.66 29.20
CA ASP A 262 -1.59 -52.21 29.54
C ASP A 262 -1.23 -53.51 28.83
N SER A 263 0.07 -53.75 28.60
CA SER A 263 0.77 -54.92 29.20
C SER A 263 2.29 -54.90 28.95
N LYS A 264 3.01 -55.25 30.01
CA LYS A 264 4.46 -55.49 30.15
C LYS A 264 5.00 -56.52 29.15
N SER A 265 6.31 -56.43 28.84
CA SER A 265 7.36 -57.44 29.13
C SER A 265 8.49 -57.37 28.10
N GLY A 266 9.74 -57.37 28.56
CA GLY A 266 10.96 -57.50 27.74
C GLY A 266 12.06 -56.55 28.19
#